data_AF-A0A6I1NK77-F1
#
_entry.id   AF-A0A6I1NK77-F1
#
_cell.length_a   1.000
_cell.length_b   1.000
_cell.length_c   1.000
_cell.angle_alpha   90.00
_cell.angle_beta   90.00
_cell.angle_gamma   90.00
#
_symmetry.space_group_name_H-M   'P 1'
#
loop_
_entity.id
_entity.type
_entity.pdbx_description
1 polymer ?
#
loop_
_entity_poly.entity_id
_entity_poly.type
_entity_poly.pdbx_seq_one_letter_code
_entity_poly.pdbx_strand_id
1 'polypeptide(L)' 'MAKLTQFQHGIFYSAASIVRLHDQPRVAADLLINAGLANSDCSELDEYEKEMLREVNNETGVSLTGLDG' A
#
# COMPACT_ATOMS: atom_id res chain seq x y z
N MET A 1 -4.01 -1.32 -17.72
CA MET A 1 -3.93 -0.98 -16.28
C MET A 1 -3.85 0.53 -16.15
N ALA A 2 -4.53 1.12 -15.17
CA ALA A 2 -4.46 2.56 -14.93
C ALA A 2 -3.23 2.87 -14.09
N LYS A 3 -2.45 3.86 -14.52
CA LYS A 3 -1.26 4.32 -13.81
C LYS A 3 -1.66 5.09 -12.56
N LEU A 4 -0.96 4.88 -11.44
CA LEU A 4 -1.14 5.67 -10.23
C LEU A 4 -0.76 7.13 -10.49
N THR A 5 -1.54 8.02 -9.94
CA THR A 5 -1.23 9.45 -9.89
C THR A 5 -0.14 9.70 -8.84
N GLN A 6 0.57 10.83 -8.96
CA GLN A 6 1.58 11.23 -7.96
C GLN A 6 1.00 11.30 -6.54
N PHE A 7 -0.26 11.72 -6.40
CA PHE A 7 -0.93 11.74 -5.10
C PHE A 7 -1.12 10.34 -4.52
N GLN A 8 -1.52 9.37 -5.37
CA GLN A 8 -1.69 7.97 -4.95
C GLN A 8 -0.34 7.34 -4.58
N HIS A 9 0.74 7.63 -5.32
CA HIS A 9 2.09 7.26 -4.90
C HIS A 9 2.42 7.78 -3.50
N GLY A 10 2.13 9.05 -3.22
CA GLY A 10 2.33 9.63 -1.89
C GLY A 10 1.56 8.91 -0.78
N ILE A 11 0.36 8.40 -1.09
CA ILE A 11 -0.44 7.61 -0.13
C ILE A 11 0.21 6.24 0.13
N PHE A 12 0.67 5.54 -0.92
CA PHE A 12 1.36 4.26 -0.76
C PHE A 12 2.69 4.41 0.01
N TYR A 13 3.48 5.42 -0.31
CA TYR A 13 4.69 5.76 0.44
C TYR A 13 4.39 6.01 1.93
N SER A 14 3.28 6.71 2.21
CA SER A 14 2.83 6.97 3.59
C SER A 14 2.40 5.68 4.30
N ALA A 15 1.65 4.80 3.62
CA ALA A 15 1.25 3.50 4.15
C ALA A 15 2.47 2.63 4.47
N ALA A 16 3.45 2.56 3.56
CA ALA A 16 4.71 1.84 3.79
C ALA A 16 5.50 2.43 4.97
N SER A 17 5.55 3.76 5.08
CA SER A 17 6.23 4.45 6.19
C SER A 17 5.59 4.16 7.55
N ILE A 18 4.25 4.06 7.61
CA ILE A 18 3.52 3.71 8.84
C ILE A 18 3.94 2.32 9.34
N VAL A 19 3.98 1.33 8.45
CA VAL A 19 4.44 -0.02 8.80
C VAL A 19 5.89 0.03 9.25
N ARG A 20 6.76 0.61 8.43
CA ARG A 20 8.21 0.59 8.66
C ARG A 20 8.65 1.26 9.96
N LEU A 21 8.03 2.38 10.31
CA LEU A 21 8.47 3.22 11.42
C LEU A 21 7.68 3.00 12.71
N HIS A 22 6.46 2.46 12.60
CA HIS A 22 5.55 2.35 13.73
C HIS A 22 5.01 0.94 13.97
N ASP A 23 5.27 -0.02 13.08
CA ASP A 23 4.77 -1.40 13.18
C ASP A 23 3.22 -1.44 13.27
N GLN A 24 2.56 -0.61 12.45
CA GLN A 24 1.10 -0.44 12.44
C GLN A 24 0.46 -0.79 11.09
N PRO A 25 0.49 -2.07 10.65
CA PRO A 25 -0.10 -2.50 9.37
C PRO A 25 -1.60 -2.21 9.29
N ARG A 26 -2.34 -2.36 10.39
CA ARG A 26 -3.78 -2.03 10.43
C ARG A 26 -4.06 -0.55 10.13
N VAL A 27 -3.24 0.37 10.63
CA VAL A 27 -3.41 1.82 10.39
C VAL A 27 -3.09 2.16 8.94
N ALA A 28 -2.07 1.52 8.36
CA ALA A 28 -1.76 1.63 6.94
C ALA A 28 -2.91 1.10 6.06
N ALA A 29 -3.53 -0.02 6.45
CA ALA A 29 -4.70 -0.57 5.75
C ALA A 29 -5.89 0.40 5.79
N ASP A 30 -6.21 0.98 6.95
CA ASP A 30 -7.30 1.95 7.09
C ASP A 30 -7.07 3.20 6.23
N LEU A 31 -5.82 3.65 6.09
CA LEU A 31 -5.44 4.72 5.16
C LEU A 31 -5.77 4.36 3.71
N LEU A 32 -5.37 3.17 3.24
CA LEU A 32 -5.63 2.72 1.87
C LEU A 32 -7.13 2.53 1.60
N ILE A 33 -7.88 2.00 2.58
CA ILE A 33 -9.34 1.84 2.48
C ILE A 33 -10.02 3.20 2.35
N ASN A 34 -9.68 4.16 3.23
CA ASN A 34 -10.26 5.50 3.19
C ASN A 34 -9.88 6.28 1.91
N ALA A 35 -8.70 6.00 1.35
CA ALA A 35 -8.27 6.57 0.09
C ALA A 35 -8.91 5.92 -1.16
N GLY A 36 -9.66 4.82 -1.01
CA GLY A 36 -10.21 4.06 -2.13
C GLY A 36 -9.14 3.28 -2.92
N LEU A 37 -8.02 2.94 -2.28
CA LEU A 37 -6.84 2.31 -2.89
C LEU A 37 -6.61 0.86 -2.41
N ALA A 38 -7.51 0.32 -1.59
CA ALA A 38 -7.35 -1.01 -1.01
C ALA A 38 -7.29 -2.16 -2.02
N ASN A 39 -7.68 -1.94 -3.28
CA ASN A 39 -7.66 -2.95 -4.36
C ASN A 39 -6.78 -2.54 -5.54
N SER A 40 -5.80 -1.67 -5.31
CA SER A 40 -4.94 -1.13 -6.36
C SER A 40 -3.87 -2.12 -6.84
N ASP A 41 -3.52 -1.99 -8.12
CA ASP A 41 -2.35 -2.65 -8.69
C ASP A 41 -1.08 -1.84 -8.36
N CYS A 42 -0.18 -2.48 -7.63
CA CYS A 42 1.05 -1.90 -7.09
C CYS A 42 2.29 -2.31 -7.90
N SER A 43 2.12 -2.92 -9.09
CA SER A 43 3.23 -3.42 -9.92
C SER A 43 4.31 -2.36 -10.21
N GLU A 44 3.91 -1.09 -10.32
CA GLU A 44 4.83 0.03 -10.63
C GLU A 44 5.48 0.70 -9.42
N LEU A 45 5.10 0.32 -8.19
CA LEU A 45 5.77 0.78 -6.96
C LEU A 45 7.16 0.18 -6.86
N ASP A 46 8.03 0.83 -6.09
CA ASP A 46 9.36 0.30 -5.83
C ASP A 46 9.34 -0.83 -4.77
N GLU A 47 10.48 -1.51 -4.62
CA GLU A 47 10.58 -2.63 -3.67
C GLU A 47 10.54 -2.19 -2.22
N TYR A 48 10.90 -0.95 -1.90
CA TYR A 48 10.80 -0.43 -0.54
C TYR A 48 9.33 -0.33 -0.11
N GLU A 49 8.47 0.17 -0.99
CA GLU A 49 7.03 0.26 -0.75
C GLU A 49 6.40 -1.14 -0.73
N LYS A 50 6.72 -1.99 -1.71
CA LYS A 50 6.15 -3.34 -1.83
C LYS A 50 6.46 -4.23 -0.63
N GLU A 51 7.68 -4.16 -0.08
CA GLU A 51 8.06 -4.94 1.10
C GLU A 51 7.05 -4.73 2.24
N MET A 52 6.76 -3.47 2.57
CA MET A 52 5.83 -3.12 3.65
C MET A 52 4.37 -3.37 3.25
N LEU A 53 4.01 -3.12 1.99
CA LEU A 53 2.64 -3.32 1.50
C LEU A 53 2.22 -4.79 1.50
N ARG A 54 3.15 -5.75 1.43
CA ARG A 54 2.86 -7.18 1.63
C ARG A 54 2.31 -7.46 3.03
N GLU A 55 2.82 -6.75 4.05
CA GLU A 55 2.29 -6.86 5.41
C GLU A 55 0.90 -6.24 5.51
N VAL A 56 0.71 -5.06 4.92
CA VAL A 56 -0.62 -4.40 4.83
C VAL A 56 -1.63 -5.28 4.09
N ASN A 57 -1.20 -6.03 3.09
CA ASN A 57 -2.07 -6.91 2.30
C ASN A 57 -2.57 -8.14 3.08
N ASN A 58 -2.02 -8.41 4.27
CA ASN A 58 -2.56 -9.42 5.19
C ASN A 58 -3.72 -8.89 6.05
N GLU A 59 -3.96 -7.57 6.05
CA GLU A 59 -5.03 -6.94 6.81
C GLU A 59 -6.40 -7.11 6.13
N THR A 60 -7.44 -7.21 6.97
CA THR A 60 -8.81 -7.34 6.46
C THR A 60 -9.25 -6.08 5.72
N GLY A 61 -9.74 -6.26 4.49
CA GLY A 61 -10.28 -5.19 3.64
C GLY A 61 -9.29 -4.66 2.61
N VAL A 62 -8.11 -5.24 2.52
CA VAL A 62 -7.08 -4.92 1.52
C VAL A 62 -6.86 -6.12 0.60
N SER A 63 -6.71 -5.86 -0.69
CA SER A 63 -6.47 -6.84 -1.75
C SER A 63 -5.66 -6.21 -2.89
N LEU A 64 -4.44 -5.78 -2.56
CA LEU A 64 -3.46 -5.24 -3.50
C LEU A 64 -2.92 -6.34 -4.43
N THR A 65 -2.62 -5.97 -5.68
CA THR A 65 -1.96 -6.85 -6.66
C THR A 65 -0.61 -6.28 -7.07
N GLY A 66 0.23 -7.05 -7.76
CA GLY A 66 1.52 -6.54 -8.26
C GLY A 66 2.58 -6.33 -7.18
N LEU A 67 2.40 -6.96 -6.02
CA LEU A 67 3.36 -6.94 -4.92
C LEU A 67 4.48 -7.98 -5.08
N ASP A 68 4.39 -8.88 -6.06
CA ASP A 68 5.41 -9.89 -6.32
C ASP A 68 6.52 -9.27 -7.19
N GLY A 69 7.71 -9.11 -6.60
CA GLY A 69 8.84 -8.37 -7.15
C GLY A 69 10.07 -8.51 -6.26
#